data_AF-A0A848WZK1-F1
#
_entry.id   AF-A0A848WZK1-F1
#
_cell.length_a   1.000
_cell.length_b   1.000
_cell.length_c   1.000
_cell.angle_alpha   90.00
_cell.angle_beta   90.00
_cell.angle_gamma   90.00
#
_symmetry.space_group_name_H-M   'P 1'
#
loop_
_entity.id
_entity.type
_entity.pdbx_description
1 polymer ?
#
loop_
_entity_poly.entity_id
_entity_poly.type
_entity_poly.pdbx_seq_one_letter_code
_entity_poly.pdbx_strand_id
1 'polypeptide(L)'
;MSRKDGSVLGRLAAEALAIGLGVVLALAADDWRETRSDRREARESLGVVLEDLRADSSLFARAGRATARHTSAAAWILESWDRAAPPTDSIEEAFYAFSSGARVLMSRSAYDGLEASNHLRLLESDSVRAGLLDYYQERQGTLATYDDLFWTEGLELLDLLAPYVRNPGGRDRGSVWPPSADKVELRTDWGTIAADARLHHQIVVTGRYVDFLNDLLVSAEAEASRLIDLLHGELGGS
;
A
#
# COMPACT_ATOMS: atom_id res chain seq x y z
N MET A 1 -43.23 -14.75 74.18
CA MET A 1 -43.56 -14.21 72.84
C MET A 1 -42.38 -13.36 72.39
N SER A 2 -41.71 -13.71 71.29
CA SER A 2 -40.73 -12.91 70.51
C SER A 2 -39.60 -13.83 70.01
N ARG A 3 -39.83 -14.49 68.88
CA ARG A 3 -38.80 -15.27 68.14
C ARG A 3 -39.17 -15.57 66.69
N LYS A 4 -40.07 -14.78 66.07
CA LYS A 4 -40.51 -14.98 64.67
C LYS A 4 -39.97 -13.96 63.67
N ASP A 5 -39.38 -12.86 64.12
CA ASP A 5 -38.99 -11.77 63.20
C ASP A 5 -37.67 -12.03 62.45
N GLY A 6 -36.80 -12.90 62.98
CA GLY A 6 -35.51 -13.22 62.36
C GLY A 6 -35.60 -14.04 61.05
N SER A 7 -36.69 -14.79 60.82
CA SER A 7 -36.82 -15.63 59.61
C SER A 7 -37.26 -14.83 58.38
N VAL A 8 -38.01 -13.75 58.58
CA VAL A 8 -38.48 -12.88 57.49
C VAL A 8 -37.32 -12.09 56.89
N LEU A 9 -36.48 -11.49 57.74
CA LEU A 9 -35.28 -10.77 57.31
C LEU A 9 -34.28 -11.67 56.57
N GLY A 10 -34.05 -12.90 57.08
CA GLY A 10 -33.16 -13.86 56.43
C GLY A 10 -33.67 -14.31 55.05
N ARG A 11 -34.99 -14.50 54.91
CA ARG A 11 -35.62 -14.81 53.61
C ARG A 11 -35.50 -13.66 52.63
N LEU A 12 -35.77 -12.43 53.05
CA LEU A 12 -35.65 -11.24 52.22
C LEU A 12 -34.20 -11.00 51.75
N ALA A 13 -33.22 -11.24 52.63
CA ALA A 13 -31.80 -11.15 52.27
C ALA A 13 -31.39 -12.23 51.26
N ALA A 14 -31.85 -13.48 51.43
CA ALA A 14 -31.60 -14.55 50.48
C ALA A 14 -32.25 -14.29 49.11
N GLU A 15 -33.46 -13.73 49.10
CA GLU A 15 -34.18 -13.36 47.88
C GLU A 15 -33.47 -12.21 47.15
N ALA A 16 -33.04 -11.18 47.87
CA ALA A 16 -32.24 -10.08 47.31
C ALA A 16 -30.90 -10.57 46.74
N LEU A 17 -30.20 -11.48 47.43
CA LEU A 17 -28.96 -12.09 46.94
C LEU A 17 -29.19 -12.94 45.69
N ALA A 18 -30.27 -13.73 45.65
CA ALA A 18 -30.61 -14.54 44.48
C ALA A 18 -30.90 -13.67 43.26
N ILE A 19 -31.65 -12.56 43.43
CA ILE A 19 -31.90 -11.59 42.37
C ILE A 19 -30.58 -10.94 41.93
N GLY A 20 -29.75 -10.49 42.87
CA GLY A 20 -28.45 -9.88 42.59
C GLY A 20 -27.53 -10.81 41.79
N LEU A 21 -27.41 -12.08 42.19
CA LEU A 21 -26.65 -13.10 41.47
C LEU A 21 -27.21 -13.35 40.06
N GLY A 22 -28.54 -13.39 39.92
CA GLY A 22 -29.18 -13.54 38.61
C GLY A 22 -28.82 -12.40 37.66
N VAL A 23 -28.82 -11.16 38.13
CA VAL A 23 -28.43 -9.98 37.34
C VAL A 23 -26.95 -10.05 36.95
N VAL A 24 -26.05 -10.36 37.88
CA VAL A 24 -24.60 -10.46 37.60
C VAL A 24 -24.33 -11.56 36.56
N LEU A 25 -24.96 -12.72 36.69
CA LEU A 25 -24.79 -13.82 35.73
C LEU A 25 -25.36 -13.48 34.35
N ALA A 26 -26.49 -12.76 34.29
CA ALA A 26 -27.06 -12.31 33.03
C ALA A 26 -26.13 -11.34 32.30
N LEU A 27 -25.58 -10.34 33.01
CA LEU A 27 -24.60 -9.39 32.45
C LEU A 27 -23.33 -10.10 31.99
N ALA A 28 -22.76 -10.98 32.81
CA ALA A 28 -21.57 -11.74 32.44
C ALA A 28 -21.79 -12.64 31.20
N ALA A 29 -22.99 -13.22 31.06
CA ALA A 29 -23.35 -14.01 29.89
C ALA A 29 -23.58 -13.16 28.63
N ASP A 30 -23.96 -11.90 28.79
CA ASP A 30 -24.12 -10.94 27.69
C ASP A 30 -22.74 -10.45 27.20
N ASP A 31 -21.90 -9.98 28.13
CA ASP A 31 -20.51 -9.57 27.85
C ASP A 31 -19.72 -10.69 27.15
N TRP A 32 -19.93 -11.95 27.57
CA TRP A 32 -19.29 -13.10 26.95
C TRP A 32 -19.76 -13.34 25.50
N ARG A 33 -21.06 -13.16 25.23
CA ARG A 33 -21.63 -13.30 23.88
C ARG A 33 -21.17 -12.17 22.97
N GLU A 34 -21.16 -10.94 23.47
CA GLU A 34 -20.65 -9.76 22.75
C GLU A 34 -19.17 -9.93 22.40
N THR A 35 -18.32 -10.26 23.39
CA THR A 35 -16.88 -10.50 23.16
C THR A 35 -16.63 -11.59 22.11
N ARG A 36 -17.45 -12.64 22.10
CA ARG A 36 -17.34 -13.71 21.10
C ARG A 36 -17.76 -13.23 19.70
N SER A 37 -18.78 -12.39 19.60
CA SER A 37 -19.20 -11.76 18.35
C SER A 37 -18.12 -10.83 17.80
N ASP A 38 -17.60 -9.93 18.64
CA ASP A 38 -16.55 -8.98 18.26
C ASP A 38 -15.29 -9.70 17.76
N ARG A 39 -14.88 -10.76 18.45
CA ARG A 39 -13.74 -11.59 18.02
C ARG A 39 -13.96 -12.28 16.69
N ARG A 40 -15.21 -12.62 16.35
CA ARG A 40 -15.54 -13.21 15.06
C ARG A 40 -15.47 -12.15 13.96
N GLU A 41 -16.08 -10.99 14.18
CA GLU A 41 -16.08 -9.88 13.24
C GLU A 41 -14.67 -9.33 12.99
N ALA A 42 -13.85 -9.23 14.04
CA ALA A 42 -12.44 -8.88 13.92
C ALA A 42 -11.67 -9.88 13.04
N ARG A 43 -11.89 -11.19 13.22
CA ARG A 43 -11.27 -12.23 12.37
C ARG A 43 -11.74 -12.15 10.92
N GLU A 44 -13.03 -11.93 10.69
CA GLU A 44 -13.58 -11.75 9.34
C GLU A 44 -12.93 -10.53 8.66
N SER A 45 -12.78 -9.42 9.39
CA SER A 45 -12.12 -8.20 8.91
C SER A 45 -10.62 -8.40 8.64
N LEU A 46 -9.90 -9.14 9.49
CA LEU A 46 -8.51 -9.54 9.23
C LEU A 46 -8.37 -10.38 7.96
N GLY A 47 -9.36 -11.22 7.66
CA GLY A 47 -9.40 -11.98 6.41
C GLY A 47 -9.44 -11.05 5.19
N VAL A 48 -10.16 -9.93 5.26
CA VAL A 48 -10.18 -8.93 4.18
C VAL A 48 -8.85 -8.17 4.12
N VAL A 49 -8.27 -7.78 5.26
CA VAL A 49 -6.93 -7.14 5.31
C VAL A 49 -5.86 -8.04 4.71
N LEU A 50 -5.94 -9.35 4.94
CA LEU A 50 -5.03 -10.31 4.32
C LEU A 50 -5.12 -10.30 2.78
N GLU A 51 -6.32 -10.19 2.21
CA GLU A 51 -6.50 -10.07 0.77
C GLU A 51 -5.98 -8.73 0.23
N ASP A 52 -6.21 -7.63 0.97
CA ASP A 52 -5.64 -6.32 0.63
C ASP A 52 -4.09 -6.38 0.59
N LEU A 53 -3.45 -6.98 1.60
CA LEU A 53 -1.99 -7.15 1.66
C LEU A 53 -1.46 -8.02 0.52
N ARG A 54 -2.18 -9.07 0.11
CA ARG A 54 -1.81 -9.90 -1.04
C ARG A 54 -1.88 -9.11 -2.35
N ALA A 55 -2.92 -8.31 -2.51
CA ALA A 55 -3.06 -7.44 -3.67
C ALA A 55 -1.94 -6.40 -3.72
N ASP A 56 -1.62 -5.77 -2.59
CA ASP A 56 -0.53 -4.81 -2.44
C ASP A 56 0.84 -5.45 -2.72
N SER A 57 1.15 -6.62 -2.13
CA SER A 57 2.40 -7.34 -2.39
C SER A 57 2.59 -7.65 -3.88
N SER A 58 1.56 -8.17 -4.55
CA SER A 58 1.58 -8.42 -6.00
C SER A 58 1.76 -7.13 -6.80
N LEU A 59 1.12 -6.05 -6.39
CA LEU A 59 1.26 -4.73 -6.99
C LEU A 59 2.70 -4.22 -6.86
N PHE A 60 3.28 -4.23 -5.66
CA PHE A 60 4.65 -3.80 -5.41
C PHE A 60 5.66 -4.64 -6.19
N ALA A 61 5.50 -5.96 -6.25
CA ALA A 61 6.38 -6.81 -7.03
C ALA A 61 6.36 -6.46 -8.53
N ARG A 62 5.18 -6.16 -9.09
CA ARG A 62 5.06 -5.71 -10.49
C ARG A 62 5.64 -4.32 -10.70
N ALA A 63 5.36 -3.39 -9.78
CA ALA A 63 5.83 -2.01 -9.84
C ALA A 63 7.37 -1.92 -9.69
N GLY A 64 7.96 -2.71 -8.79
CA GLY A 64 9.41 -2.85 -8.64
C GLY A 64 10.08 -3.34 -9.93
N ARG A 65 9.52 -4.36 -10.59
CA ARG A 65 10.02 -4.80 -11.91
C ARG A 65 9.89 -3.72 -12.99
N ALA A 66 8.87 -2.87 -12.92
CA ALA A 66 8.70 -1.78 -13.87
C ALA A 66 9.71 -0.65 -13.63
N THR A 67 9.86 -0.21 -12.38
CA THR A 67 10.82 0.83 -11.97
C THR A 67 12.27 0.39 -12.21
N ALA A 68 12.62 -0.88 -11.98
CA ALA A 68 13.94 -1.40 -12.36
C ALA A 68 14.25 -1.27 -13.88
N ARG A 69 13.23 -1.41 -14.74
CA ARG A 69 13.39 -1.15 -16.19
C ARG A 69 13.60 0.33 -16.47
N HIS A 70 12.92 1.21 -15.73
CA HIS A 70 13.11 2.66 -15.83
C HIS A 70 14.52 3.08 -15.41
N THR A 71 15.02 2.57 -14.29
CA THR A 71 16.41 2.76 -13.83
C THR A 71 17.40 2.38 -14.93
N SER A 72 17.20 1.19 -15.51
CA SER A 72 18.08 0.67 -16.56
C SER A 72 18.04 1.56 -17.82
N ALA A 73 16.85 2.03 -18.18
CA ALA A 73 16.66 2.93 -19.33
C ALA A 73 17.28 4.31 -19.09
N ALA A 74 17.09 4.89 -17.90
CA ALA A 74 17.69 6.16 -17.51
C ALA A 74 19.22 6.08 -17.57
N ALA A 75 19.81 5.03 -17.00
CA ALA A 75 21.24 4.79 -17.05
C ALA A 75 21.74 4.68 -18.50
N TRP A 76 21.05 3.92 -19.35
CA TRP A 76 21.41 3.79 -20.76
C TRP A 76 21.35 5.13 -21.52
N ILE A 77 20.32 5.94 -21.27
CA ILE A 77 20.17 7.27 -21.90
C ILE A 77 21.34 8.17 -21.47
N LEU A 78 21.67 8.19 -20.19
CA LEU A 78 22.77 9.00 -19.65
C LEU A 78 24.14 8.53 -20.15
N GLU A 79 24.39 7.22 -20.22
CA GLU A 79 25.62 6.66 -20.81
C GLU A 79 25.75 6.93 -22.32
N SER A 80 24.61 7.18 -22.97
CA SER A 80 24.54 7.50 -24.39
C SER A 80 24.58 9.00 -24.68
N TRP A 81 24.42 9.85 -23.66
CA TRP A 81 24.27 11.30 -23.79
C TRP A 81 25.38 11.95 -24.63
N ASP A 82 26.63 11.58 -24.36
CA ASP A 82 27.80 12.13 -25.04
C ASP A 82 28.17 11.40 -26.35
N ARG A 83 27.40 10.38 -26.77
CA ARG A 83 27.66 9.64 -28.02
C ARG A 83 27.17 10.44 -29.22
N ALA A 84 28.00 10.53 -30.26
CA ALA A 84 27.65 11.26 -31.48
C ALA A 84 26.44 10.66 -32.23
N ALA A 85 26.25 9.34 -32.18
CA ALA A 85 25.14 8.64 -32.84
C ALA A 85 24.82 7.30 -32.14
N PRO A 86 24.00 7.28 -31.08
CA PRO A 86 23.49 6.03 -30.52
C PRO A 86 22.51 5.35 -31.49
N PRO A 87 22.33 4.02 -31.41
CA PRO A 87 21.34 3.33 -32.24
C PRO A 87 19.91 3.84 -31.98
N THR A 88 19.21 4.27 -33.02
CA THR A 88 17.84 4.85 -32.93
C THR A 88 16.83 3.88 -32.30
N ASP A 89 16.80 2.61 -32.72
CA ASP A 89 15.84 1.66 -32.15
C ASP A 89 16.04 1.48 -30.63
N SER A 90 17.29 1.57 -30.16
CA SER A 90 17.61 1.49 -28.73
C SER A 90 17.22 2.74 -27.95
N ILE A 91 17.21 3.92 -28.60
CA ILE A 91 16.86 5.17 -27.92
C ILE A 91 15.36 5.34 -27.75
N GLU A 92 14.60 4.93 -28.76
CA GLU A 92 13.14 4.92 -28.72
C GLU A 92 12.64 3.95 -27.65
N GLU A 93 13.23 2.75 -27.57
CA GLU A 93 12.94 1.78 -26.53
C GLU A 93 13.30 2.30 -25.13
N ALA A 94 14.47 2.95 -24.99
CA ALA A 94 14.89 3.53 -23.71
C ALA A 94 13.95 4.67 -23.28
N PHE A 95 13.57 5.58 -24.18
CA PHE A 95 12.61 6.62 -23.86
C PHE A 95 11.22 6.05 -23.54
N TYR A 96 10.73 5.06 -24.29
CA TYR A 96 9.48 4.38 -23.96
C TYR A 96 9.53 3.77 -22.57
N ALA A 97 10.59 3.03 -22.26
CA ALA A 97 10.75 2.41 -20.95
C ALA A 97 10.76 3.49 -19.87
N PHE A 98 11.64 4.49 -19.99
CA PHE A 98 11.81 5.57 -19.00
C PHE A 98 10.54 6.41 -18.80
N SER A 99 9.75 6.62 -19.86
CA SER A 99 8.50 7.36 -19.83
C SER A 99 7.27 6.45 -19.82
N SER A 100 7.34 5.28 -19.20
CA SER A 100 6.19 4.40 -18.96
C SER A 100 5.98 4.26 -17.45
N GLY A 101 4.84 3.75 -16.96
CA GLY A 101 4.65 3.57 -15.52
C GLY A 101 3.27 3.04 -15.15
N ALA A 102 3.03 2.78 -13.87
CA ALA A 102 1.70 2.47 -13.35
C ALA A 102 1.59 3.02 -11.93
N ARG A 103 0.47 3.68 -11.60
CA ARG A 103 0.29 4.21 -10.23
C ARG A 103 0.17 3.03 -9.28
N VAL A 104 0.73 3.19 -8.09
CA VAL A 104 0.57 2.20 -7.02
C VAL A 104 -0.66 2.60 -6.20
N LEU A 105 -1.83 2.10 -6.60
CA LEU A 105 -3.08 2.31 -5.86
C LEU A 105 -3.25 1.21 -4.80
N MET A 106 -2.89 1.53 -3.56
CA MET A 106 -3.00 0.61 -2.43
C MET A 106 -4.42 0.63 -1.85
N SER A 107 -4.89 -0.52 -1.37
CA SER A 107 -6.16 -0.62 -0.65
C SER A 107 -5.94 -0.37 0.85
N ARG A 108 -6.89 0.33 1.49
CA ARG A 108 -6.87 0.62 2.93
C ARG A 108 -8.22 0.40 3.62
N SER A 109 -9.29 0.19 2.86
CA SER A 109 -10.65 0.19 3.40
C SER A 109 -10.89 -0.84 4.51
N ALA A 110 -10.28 -2.02 4.41
CA ALA A 110 -10.44 -3.05 5.44
C ALA A 110 -9.72 -2.67 6.74
N TYR A 111 -8.52 -2.10 6.63
CA TYR A 111 -7.78 -1.59 7.77
C TYR A 111 -8.51 -0.43 8.45
N ASP A 112 -9.02 0.54 7.68
CA ASP A 112 -9.79 1.65 8.22
C ASP A 112 -11.04 1.18 8.97
N GLY A 113 -11.68 0.10 8.47
CA GLY A 113 -12.77 -0.57 9.17
C GLY A 113 -12.35 -1.17 10.51
N LEU A 114 -11.21 -1.86 10.57
CA LEU A 114 -10.64 -2.41 11.82
C LEU A 114 -10.27 -1.31 12.83
N GLU A 115 -9.72 -0.19 12.35
CA GLU A 115 -9.34 0.94 13.18
C GLU A 115 -10.59 1.63 13.75
N ALA A 116 -11.56 1.96 12.89
CA ALA A 116 -12.79 2.66 13.29
C ALA A 116 -13.66 1.85 14.26
N SER A 117 -13.68 0.52 14.12
CA SER A 117 -14.38 -0.40 15.03
C SER A 117 -13.59 -0.72 16.30
N ASN A 118 -12.35 -0.20 16.43
CA ASN A 118 -11.43 -0.52 17.52
C ASN A 118 -11.19 -2.04 17.65
N HIS A 119 -11.30 -2.79 16.56
CA HIS A 119 -11.07 -4.23 16.51
C HIS A 119 -9.59 -4.59 16.54
N LEU A 120 -8.69 -3.63 16.26
CA LEU A 120 -7.24 -3.82 16.43
C LEU A 120 -6.86 -4.23 17.86
N ARG A 121 -7.63 -3.84 18.89
CA ARG A 121 -7.38 -4.26 20.29
C ARG A 121 -7.67 -5.74 20.54
N LEU A 122 -8.51 -6.35 19.69
CA LEU A 122 -8.99 -7.72 19.84
C LEU A 122 -8.01 -8.75 19.27
N LEU A 123 -6.98 -8.29 18.56
CA LEU A 123 -5.87 -9.12 18.07
C LEU A 123 -5.08 -9.68 19.25
N GLU A 124 -4.81 -10.98 19.20
CA GLU A 124 -4.09 -11.70 20.25
C GLU A 124 -2.58 -11.44 20.13
N SER A 125 -2.08 -11.35 18.89
CA SER A 125 -0.67 -11.08 18.61
C SER A 125 -0.33 -9.59 18.58
N ASP A 126 0.51 -9.15 19.51
CA ASP A 126 1.08 -7.79 19.53
C ASP A 126 1.96 -7.52 18.30
N SER A 127 2.62 -8.53 17.74
CA SER A 127 3.43 -8.35 16.53
C SER A 127 2.57 -8.12 15.29
N VAL A 128 1.41 -8.79 15.18
CA VAL A 128 0.44 -8.52 14.11
C VAL A 128 -0.09 -7.10 14.24
N ARG A 129 -0.50 -6.71 15.46
CA ARG A 129 -1.01 -5.37 15.75
C ARG A 129 0.00 -4.29 15.38
N ALA A 130 1.22 -4.40 15.87
CA ALA A 130 2.29 -3.43 15.61
C ALA A 130 2.63 -3.38 14.11
N GLY A 131 2.70 -4.53 13.44
CA GLY A 131 2.99 -4.60 12.02
C GLY A 131 1.91 -3.98 11.13
N LEU A 132 0.62 -4.17 11.46
CA LEU A 132 -0.47 -3.50 10.76
C LEU A 132 -0.44 -1.98 10.96
N LEU A 133 -0.13 -1.51 12.17
CA LEU A 133 0.01 -0.07 12.45
C LEU A 133 1.16 0.53 11.62
N ASP A 134 2.35 -0.07 11.68
CA ASP A 134 3.54 0.37 10.94
C ASP A 134 3.26 0.46 9.42
N TYR A 135 2.75 -0.64 8.85
CA TYR A 135 2.48 -0.71 7.42
C TYR A 135 1.44 0.32 6.94
N TYR A 136 0.27 0.36 7.59
CA TYR A 136 -0.82 1.22 7.12
C TYR A 136 -0.66 2.68 7.54
N GLN A 137 -0.09 2.98 8.71
CA GLN A 137 0.03 4.36 9.19
C GLN A 137 1.32 5.04 8.71
N GLU A 138 2.44 4.32 8.63
CA GLU A 138 3.72 4.92 8.25
C GLU A 138 4.10 4.58 6.80
N ARG A 139 4.07 3.29 6.45
CA ARG A 139 4.64 2.83 5.18
C ARG A 139 3.82 3.22 3.96
N GLN A 140 2.50 3.01 3.99
CA GLN A 140 1.62 3.39 2.89
C GLN A 140 1.64 4.91 2.64
N GLY A 141 1.68 5.72 3.70
CA GLY A 141 1.76 7.19 3.58
C GLY A 141 3.06 7.65 2.89
N THR A 142 4.18 7.01 3.24
CA THR A 142 5.46 7.25 2.59
C THR A 142 5.41 6.85 1.12
N LEU A 143 4.92 5.64 0.80
CA LEU A 143 4.78 5.17 -0.58
C LEU A 143 3.89 6.08 -1.42
N ALA A 144 2.75 6.52 -0.89
CA ALA A 144 1.84 7.42 -1.59
C ALA A 144 2.51 8.77 -1.90
N THR A 145 3.27 9.32 -0.95
CA THR A 145 4.02 10.57 -1.14
C THR A 145 5.06 10.43 -2.26
N TYR A 146 5.81 9.34 -2.28
CA TYR A 146 6.84 9.12 -3.30
C TYR A 146 6.27 8.71 -4.66
N ASP A 147 5.15 7.99 -4.69
CA ASP A 147 4.37 7.78 -5.92
C ASP A 147 3.98 9.15 -6.49
N ASP A 148 3.32 10.03 -5.72
CA ASP A 148 2.91 11.37 -6.17
C ASP A 148 4.09 12.23 -6.68
N LEU A 149 5.25 12.20 -6.00
CA LEU A 149 6.45 12.87 -6.46
C LEU A 149 6.94 12.30 -7.79
N PHE A 150 7.06 10.98 -7.91
CA PHE A 150 7.42 10.32 -9.16
C PHE A 150 6.48 10.69 -10.30
N TRP A 151 5.17 10.75 -10.04
CA TRP A 151 4.19 11.19 -11.03
C TRP A 151 4.39 12.63 -11.47
N THR A 152 4.66 13.53 -10.53
CA THR A 152 4.89 14.94 -10.83
C THR A 152 6.13 15.12 -11.71
N GLU A 153 7.25 14.48 -11.33
CA GLU A 153 8.51 14.53 -12.08
C GLU A 153 8.40 13.86 -13.45
N GLY A 154 7.65 12.76 -13.55
CA GLY A 154 7.39 12.06 -14.81
C GLY A 154 6.56 12.89 -15.79
N LEU A 155 5.58 13.67 -15.30
CA LEU A 155 4.82 14.59 -16.14
C LEU A 155 5.70 15.73 -16.67
N GLU A 156 6.56 16.32 -15.84
CA GLU A 156 7.50 17.35 -16.30
C GLU A 156 8.47 16.79 -17.36
N LEU A 157 8.98 15.56 -17.16
CA LEU A 157 9.80 14.89 -18.15
C LEU A 157 9.06 14.71 -19.48
N LEU A 158 7.79 14.28 -19.46
CA LEU A 158 7.00 14.11 -20.68
C LEU A 158 6.81 15.44 -21.43
N ASP A 159 6.58 16.53 -20.71
CA ASP A 159 6.46 17.86 -21.30
C ASP A 159 7.78 18.31 -21.95
N LEU A 160 8.92 18.01 -21.33
CA LEU A 160 10.25 18.28 -21.88
C LEU A 160 10.60 17.38 -23.07
N LEU A 161 10.10 16.14 -23.11
CA LEU A 161 10.32 15.21 -24.23
C LEU A 161 9.44 15.53 -25.44
N ALA A 162 8.28 16.18 -25.26
CA ALA A 162 7.29 16.40 -26.30
C ALA A 162 7.81 17.07 -27.61
N PRO A 163 8.77 18.00 -27.59
CA PRO A 163 9.38 18.54 -28.81
C PRO A 163 10.20 17.51 -29.60
N TYR A 164 10.85 16.59 -28.89
CA TYR A 164 11.86 15.67 -29.42
C TYR A 164 11.29 14.31 -29.78
N VAL A 165 10.21 13.91 -29.11
CA VAL A 165 9.69 12.56 -29.14
C VAL A 165 8.18 12.61 -29.33
N ARG A 166 7.67 11.76 -30.22
CA ARG A 166 6.25 11.44 -30.27
C ARG A 166 5.99 10.32 -29.25
N ASN A 167 5.37 10.68 -28.13
CA ASN A 167 4.80 9.72 -27.20
C ASN A 167 3.31 9.52 -27.52
N PRO A 168 2.87 8.30 -27.90
CA PRO A 168 1.47 8.03 -28.23
C PRO A 168 0.52 8.04 -27.02
N GLY A 169 1.03 7.95 -25.78
CA GLY A 169 0.23 8.07 -24.56
C GLY A 169 0.50 9.37 -23.80
N GLY A 170 -0.21 9.58 -22.69
CA GLY A 170 0.19 10.60 -21.70
C GLY A 170 -0.68 11.84 -21.57
N ARG A 171 -1.77 11.96 -22.32
CA ARG A 171 -2.59 13.20 -22.28
C ARG A 171 -3.72 13.21 -21.26
N ASP A 172 -4.19 12.04 -20.84
CA ASP A 172 -5.30 11.92 -19.89
C ASP A 172 -4.78 11.47 -18.51
N ARG A 173 -5.09 12.22 -17.45
CA ARG A 173 -4.83 11.83 -16.06
C ARG A 173 -5.51 10.47 -15.79
N GLY A 174 -4.71 9.42 -15.56
CA GLY A 174 -5.19 8.05 -15.32
C GLY A 174 -4.96 7.08 -16.47
N SER A 175 -4.69 7.57 -17.68
CA SER A 175 -4.26 6.78 -18.84
C SER A 175 -3.04 7.47 -19.47
N VAL A 176 -1.94 7.46 -18.71
CA VAL A 176 -0.74 8.24 -19.04
C VAL A 176 0.16 7.51 -20.04
N TRP A 177 -0.17 6.29 -20.45
CA TRP A 177 0.84 5.45 -21.10
C TRP A 177 0.40 4.93 -22.44
N PRO A 178 1.27 5.00 -23.46
CA PRO A 178 0.98 4.41 -24.74
C PRO A 178 0.71 2.92 -24.51
N PRO A 179 -0.36 2.35 -25.11
CA PRO A 179 -0.47 0.91 -25.22
C PRO A 179 0.86 0.38 -25.76
N SER A 180 1.33 -0.79 -25.32
CA SER A 180 2.59 -1.37 -25.81
C SER A 180 2.63 -1.59 -27.32
N ALA A 181 1.49 -1.44 -28.00
CA ALA A 181 1.36 -1.46 -29.45
C ALA A 181 1.84 -0.17 -30.15
N ASP A 182 1.86 0.97 -29.45
CA ASP A 182 2.27 2.25 -30.02
C ASP A 182 3.70 2.58 -29.64
N LYS A 183 4.54 2.81 -30.65
CA LYS A 183 5.97 3.07 -30.46
C LYS A 183 6.22 4.54 -30.13
N VAL A 184 7.17 4.77 -29.25
CA VAL A 184 7.85 6.06 -29.13
C VAL A 184 8.67 6.29 -30.40
N GLU A 185 8.52 7.45 -31.03
CA GLU A 185 9.24 7.81 -32.26
C GLU A 185 10.04 9.10 -32.05
N LEU A 186 11.30 9.14 -32.48
CA LEU A 186 12.05 10.39 -32.49
C LEU A 186 11.53 11.36 -33.56
N ARG A 187 11.37 12.64 -33.19
CA ARG A 187 11.02 13.75 -34.08
C ARG A 187 12.24 14.52 -34.58
N THR A 188 13.33 14.47 -33.83
CA THR A 188 14.58 15.17 -34.09
C THR A 188 15.77 14.21 -34.03
N ASP A 189 16.92 14.63 -34.54
CA ASP A 189 18.15 13.88 -34.37
C ASP A 189 18.62 13.89 -32.90
N TRP A 190 19.46 12.92 -32.55
CA TRP A 190 20.00 12.78 -31.20
C TRP A 190 20.84 13.98 -30.76
N GLY A 191 21.62 14.61 -31.66
CA GLY A 191 22.45 15.75 -31.31
C GLY A 191 21.63 16.94 -30.80
N THR A 192 20.45 17.16 -31.40
CA THR A 192 19.48 18.15 -30.93
C THR A 192 18.95 17.82 -29.52
N ILE A 193 18.71 16.54 -29.22
CA ILE A 193 18.24 16.09 -27.89
C ILE A 193 19.35 16.23 -26.85
N ALA A 194 20.56 15.74 -27.15
CA ALA A 194 21.72 15.75 -26.27
C ALA A 194 22.20 17.18 -25.93
N ALA A 195 21.90 18.16 -26.79
CA ALA A 195 22.19 19.56 -26.54
C ALA A 195 21.25 20.23 -25.52
N ASP A 196 20.10 19.62 -25.18
CA ASP A 196 19.17 20.17 -24.18
C ASP A 196 19.62 19.84 -22.76
N ALA A 197 20.30 20.81 -22.14
CA ALA A 197 20.77 20.70 -20.75
C ALA A 197 19.64 20.56 -19.72
N ARG A 198 18.44 21.12 -20.00
CA ARG A 198 17.28 21.00 -19.09
C ARG A 198 16.72 19.60 -19.14
N LEU A 199 16.55 19.03 -20.33
CA LEU A 199 16.12 17.64 -20.50
C LEU A 199 17.12 16.68 -19.84
N HIS A 200 18.42 16.88 -20.06
CA HIS A 200 19.46 16.09 -19.41
C HIS A 200 19.32 16.13 -17.87
N HIS A 201 19.17 17.32 -17.30
CA HIS A 201 19.00 17.49 -15.86
C HIS A 201 17.75 16.75 -15.35
N GLN A 202 16.61 16.88 -16.06
CA GLN A 202 15.38 16.21 -15.67
C GLN A 202 15.53 14.68 -15.71
N ILE A 203 16.19 14.11 -16.73
CA ILE A 203 16.45 12.67 -16.81
C ILE A 203 17.26 12.20 -15.59
N VAL A 204 18.29 12.96 -15.17
CA VAL A 204 19.07 12.65 -13.96
C VAL A 204 18.22 12.69 -12.71
N VAL A 205 17.38 13.73 -12.55
CA VAL A 205 16.52 13.91 -11.37
C VAL A 205 15.46 12.80 -11.29
N THR A 206 14.70 12.60 -12.36
CA THR A 206 13.69 11.55 -12.44
C THR A 206 14.30 10.16 -12.25
N GLY A 207 15.47 9.89 -12.83
CA GLY A 207 16.19 8.61 -12.64
C GLY A 207 16.50 8.32 -11.18
N ARG A 208 16.94 9.32 -10.40
CA ARG A 208 17.18 9.15 -8.96
C ARG A 208 15.90 8.88 -8.16
N TYR A 209 14.80 9.54 -8.53
CA TYR A 209 13.50 9.28 -7.89
C TYR A 209 12.99 7.87 -8.19
N VAL A 210 13.17 7.39 -9.43
CA VAL A 210 12.84 6.02 -9.82
C VAL A 210 13.64 5.01 -9.01
N ASP A 211 14.95 5.20 -8.86
CA ASP A 211 15.81 4.30 -8.10
C ASP A 211 15.35 4.20 -6.64
N PHE A 212 15.09 5.35 -6.03
CA PHE A 212 14.59 5.41 -4.67
C PHE A 212 13.20 4.74 -4.53
N LEU A 213 12.29 4.99 -5.47
CA LEU A 213 10.96 4.37 -5.48
C LEU A 213 11.08 2.85 -5.65
N ASN A 214 11.97 2.36 -6.49
CA ASN A 214 12.22 0.93 -6.65
C ASN A 214 12.64 0.28 -5.31
N ASP A 215 13.59 0.88 -4.60
CA ASP A 215 14.03 0.39 -3.30
C ASP A 215 12.89 0.39 -2.27
N LEU A 216 12.08 1.44 -2.27
CA LEU A 216 10.89 1.49 -1.40
C LEU A 216 9.89 0.39 -1.74
N LEU A 217 9.63 0.11 -3.02
CA LEU A 217 8.69 -0.93 -3.45
C LEU A 217 9.18 -2.34 -3.09
N VAL A 218 10.48 -2.61 -3.27
CA VAL A 218 11.09 -3.89 -2.87
C VAL A 218 10.97 -4.09 -1.36
N SER A 219 11.28 -3.05 -0.57
CA SER A 219 11.14 -3.13 0.89
C SER A 219 9.68 -3.31 1.32
N ALA A 220 8.73 -2.62 0.68
CA ALA A 220 7.31 -2.73 1.00
C ALA A 220 6.72 -4.10 0.65
N GLU A 221 7.16 -4.71 -0.46
CA GLU A 221 6.77 -6.08 -0.83
C GLU A 221 7.22 -7.08 0.24
N ALA A 222 8.48 -7.01 0.66
CA ALA A 222 9.02 -7.90 1.69
C ALA A 222 8.29 -7.77 3.03
N GLU A 223 7.87 -6.55 3.37
CA GLU A 223 7.11 -6.26 4.59
C GLU A 223 5.68 -6.78 4.50
N ALA A 224 4.96 -6.50 3.41
CA ALA A 224 3.63 -7.03 3.16
C ALA A 224 3.63 -8.56 3.20
N SER A 225 4.62 -9.20 2.57
CA SER A 225 4.81 -10.65 2.58
C SER A 225 5.03 -11.20 4.00
N ARG A 226 5.81 -10.50 4.85
CA ARG A 226 5.96 -10.85 6.26
C ARG A 226 4.65 -10.73 7.04
N LEU A 227 3.87 -9.68 6.81
CA LEU A 227 2.58 -9.49 7.49
C LEU A 227 1.55 -10.54 7.08
N ILE A 228 1.55 -10.94 5.80
CA ILE A 228 0.75 -12.05 5.30
C ILE A 228 1.03 -13.33 6.10
N ASP A 229 2.31 -13.67 6.31
CA ASP A 229 2.70 -14.85 7.08
C ASP A 229 2.26 -14.76 8.55
N LEU A 230 2.41 -13.59 9.17
CA LEU A 230 1.95 -13.36 10.55
C LEU A 230 0.42 -13.49 10.68
N LEU A 231 -0.33 -12.95 9.72
CA LEU A 231 -1.79 -13.04 9.70
C LEU A 231 -2.28 -14.47 9.46
N HIS A 232 -1.56 -15.28 8.68
CA HIS A 232 -1.88 -16.71 8.55
C HIS A 232 -1.75 -17.45 9.88
N GLY A 233 -0.71 -17.12 10.66
CA GLY A 233 -0.55 -17.65 12.01
C GLY A 233 -1.72 -17.26 12.94
N GLU A 234 -2.11 -15.99 12.93
CA GLU A 234 -3.22 -15.46 13.74
C GLU A 234 -4.56 -16.09 13.36
N LEU A 235 -4.83 -16.26 12.06
CA LEU A 235 -6.08 -16.83 11.56
C LEU A 235 -6.14 -18.36 11.67
N GLY A 236 -4.99 -19.05 11.65
CA GLY A 236 -4.90 -20.51 11.73
C GLY A 236 -4.77 -21.08 13.15
N GLY A 237 -4.51 -20.25 14.16
CA GLY A 237 -4.23 -20.66 15.54
C GLY A 237 -5.44 -20.97 16.44
N SER A 238 -6.66 -21.04 15.89
CA SER A 238 -7.92 -21.19 16.65
C SER A 238 -8.54 -22.57 16.60
#